data_AF-A0A552FG84-F1
#
_entry.id   AF-A0A552FG84-F1
#
_cell.length_a   1.000
_cell.length_b   1.000
_cell.length_c   1.000
_cell.angle_alpha   90.00
_cell.angle_beta   90.00
_cell.angle_gamma   90.00
#
_symmetry.space_group_name_H-M   'P 1'
#
loop_
_entity.id
_entity.type
_entity.pdbx_description
1 polymer ?
#
loop_
_entity_poly.entity_id
_entity_poly.type
_entity_poly.pdbx_seq_one_letter_code
_entity_poly.pdbx_strand_id
1 'polypeptide(L)'
;MKYFFLTAGWTIGRVWEFGGLWDHASSWRRPPQIERLNIGILEGEQVLWLYKVEEAVIMVEVAPKSAEIADTVPTIGQVVLKRLISAEQVLEILQNAEEVLRK
;
A
#
# COMPACT_ATOMS: atom_id res chain seq x y z
N MET A 1 2.88 9.61 -10.60
CA MET A 1 3.13 8.73 -9.45
C MET A 1 1.81 8.59 -8.72
N LYS A 2 1.49 7.39 -8.24
CA LYS A 2 0.30 7.15 -7.41
C LYS A 2 0.72 6.78 -6.01
N TYR A 3 -0.24 6.76 -5.09
CA TYR A 3 0.02 6.53 -3.68
C TYR A 3 -1.02 5.58 -3.08
N PHE A 4 -0.71 5.02 -1.92
CA PHE A 4 -1.68 4.32 -1.09
C PHE A 4 -1.19 4.26 0.37
N PHE A 5 -2.12 4.05 1.30
CA PHE A 5 -1.81 3.82 2.71
C PHE A 5 -1.85 2.32 3.03
N LEU A 6 -0.81 1.85 3.72
CA LEU A 6 -0.67 0.46 4.12
C LEU A 6 -0.42 0.35 5.62
N THR A 7 -1.25 -0.45 6.27
CA THR A 7 -1.15 -0.77 7.69
C THR A 7 0.24 -1.33 8.03
N ALA A 8 0.81 -0.86 9.12
CA ALA A 8 2.08 -1.33 9.63
C ALA A 8 2.03 -2.85 9.85
N GLY A 9 3.10 -3.55 9.46
CA GLY A 9 3.14 -5.01 9.54
C GLY A 9 2.47 -5.74 8.37
N TRP A 10 1.91 -5.02 7.39
CA TRP A 10 1.49 -5.61 6.12
C TRP A 10 2.61 -5.55 5.07
N THR A 11 2.54 -6.44 4.09
CA THR A 11 3.49 -6.56 2.98
C THR A 11 2.76 -6.47 1.65
N ILE A 12 3.51 -6.09 0.61
CA ILE A 12 3.04 -6.05 -0.77
C ILE A 12 3.24 -7.44 -1.39
N GLY A 13 2.19 -7.93 -2.06
CA GLY A 13 2.21 -9.17 -2.84
C GLY A 13 2.24 -8.86 -4.33
N ARG A 14 1.17 -9.24 -5.03
CA ARG A 14 1.01 -9.05 -6.48
C ARG A 14 0.82 -7.58 -6.89
N VAL A 15 1.31 -7.23 -8.07
CA VAL A 15 1.22 -5.88 -8.65
C VAL A 15 0.72 -5.99 -10.08
N TRP A 16 -0.25 -5.17 -10.47
CA TRP A 16 -0.79 -5.17 -11.84
C TRP A 16 -0.55 -3.84 -12.52
N GLU A 17 -0.36 -3.91 -13.84
CA GLU A 17 -0.25 -2.79 -14.76
C GLU A 17 -1.14 -3.01 -15.99
N PHE A 18 -1.10 -2.09 -16.96
CA PHE A 18 -1.87 -2.21 -18.21
C PHE A 18 -1.58 -3.51 -19.00
N GLY A 19 -0.38 -4.10 -18.82
CA GLY A 19 0.00 -5.39 -19.42
C GLY A 19 -0.47 -6.63 -18.65
N GLY A 20 -1.20 -6.46 -17.55
CA GLY A 20 -1.63 -7.55 -16.66
C GLY A 20 -0.80 -7.64 -15.38
N LEU A 21 -0.75 -8.84 -14.79
CA LEU A 21 0.04 -9.11 -13.59
C LEU A 21 1.52 -8.90 -13.92
N TRP A 22 2.20 -8.12 -13.11
CA TRP A 22 3.64 -8.00 -13.18
C TRP A 22 4.28 -9.27 -12.60
N ASP A 23 5.10 -9.94 -13.40
CA ASP A 23 5.89 -11.06 -12.95
C ASP A 23 7.30 -11.02 -13.58
N HIS A 24 8.29 -11.56 -12.86
CA HIS A 24 9.68 -11.57 -13.29
C HIS A 24 9.96 -12.47 -14.52
N ALA A 25 9.11 -13.45 -14.81
CA ALA A 25 9.35 -14.46 -15.84
C ALA A 25 8.90 -13.99 -17.23
N SER A 26 7.84 -13.20 -17.30
CA SER A 26 7.23 -12.65 -18.51
C SER A 26 7.74 -11.25 -18.85
N SER A 27 8.30 -10.53 -17.86
CA SER A 27 8.73 -9.15 -18.00
C SER A 27 10.25 -9.03 -18.10
N TRP A 28 10.78 -8.80 -19.31
CA TRP A 28 12.21 -8.44 -19.55
C TRP A 28 12.51 -6.99 -19.11
N ARG A 29 11.97 -6.58 -17.96
CA ARG A 29 12.05 -5.24 -17.40
C ARG A 29 12.14 -5.30 -15.89
N ARG A 30 12.62 -4.20 -15.28
CA ARG A 30 12.69 -4.08 -13.83
C ARG A 30 11.31 -4.13 -13.18
N PRO A 31 11.21 -4.53 -11.91
CA PRO A 31 10.00 -4.36 -11.13
C PRO A 31 9.54 -2.89 -11.05
N PRO A 32 8.23 -2.65 -10.92
CA PRO A 32 7.71 -1.33 -10.65
C PRO A 32 8.29 -0.84 -9.32
N GLN A 33 8.71 0.42 -9.25
CA GLN A 33 9.21 1.00 -8.03
C GLN A 33 8.04 1.24 -7.07
N ILE A 34 8.15 0.68 -5.87
CA ILE A 34 7.24 0.90 -4.75
C ILE A 34 8.08 1.28 -3.54
N GLU A 35 7.81 2.46 -2.99
CA GLU A 35 8.60 3.06 -1.92
C GLU A 35 7.72 3.44 -0.74
N ARG A 36 8.08 3.01 0.46
CA ARG A 36 7.48 3.50 1.70
C ARG A 36 8.08 4.87 2.04
N LEU A 37 7.24 5.89 2.14
CA LEU A 37 7.66 7.22 2.58
C LEU A 37 7.71 7.30 4.11
N ASN A 38 8.44 8.28 4.63
CA ASN A 38 8.54 8.56 6.06
C ASN A 38 7.36 9.39 6.60
N ILE A 39 6.18 9.13 6.06
CA ILE A 39 4.92 9.79 6.42
C ILE A 39 3.91 8.68 6.68
N GLY A 40 3.23 8.75 7.81
CA GLY A 40 2.13 7.85 8.15
C GLY A 40 0.99 8.60 8.82
N ILE A 41 -0.12 7.91 9.02
CA ILE A 41 -1.28 8.40 9.76
C ILE A 41 -1.67 7.37 10.82
N LEU A 42 -2.28 7.84 11.89
CA LEU A 42 -3.00 7.01 12.84
C LEU A 42 -4.48 6.97 12.42
N GLU A 43 -5.03 5.76 12.29
CA GLU A 43 -6.45 5.52 12.08
C GLU A 43 -6.93 4.58 13.18
N GLY A 44 -7.56 5.14 14.22
CA GLY A 44 -7.84 4.41 15.46
C GLY A 44 -6.56 3.98 16.16
N GLU A 45 -6.35 2.68 16.34
CA GLU A 45 -5.13 2.13 16.95
C GLU A 45 -4.11 1.64 15.90
N GLN A 46 -4.41 1.83 14.62
CA GLN A 46 -3.58 1.32 13.53
C GLN A 46 -2.73 2.42 12.90
N VAL A 47 -1.45 2.12 12.73
CA VAL A 47 -0.53 2.98 11.97
C VAL A 47 -0.60 2.60 10.50
N LEU A 48 -0.86 3.55 9.61
CA LEU A 48 -0.76 3.36 8.17
C LEU A 48 0.37 4.20 7.59
N TRP A 49 1.29 3.56 6.88
CA TRP A 49 2.39 4.24 6.19
C TRP A 49 1.99 4.58 4.75
N LEU A 50 2.41 5.76 4.29
CA LEU A 50 2.23 6.19 2.91
C LEU A 50 3.25 5.50 2.01
N TYR A 51 2.76 4.90 0.93
CA TYR A 51 3.58 4.32 -0.14
C TYR A 51 3.39 5.12 -1.41
N LYS A 52 4.49 5.26 -2.17
CA LYS A 52 4.54 5.85 -3.50
C LYS A 52 4.82 4.75 -4.52
N VAL A 53 4.08 4.76 -5.62
CA VAL A 53 4.24 3.82 -6.73
C VAL A 53 4.29 4.53 -8.07
N GLU A 54 4.87 3.84 -9.05
CA GLU A 54 4.88 4.31 -10.43
C GLU A 54 3.47 4.49 -11.01
N GLU A 55 3.36 5.40 -11.98
CA GLU A 55 2.08 5.72 -12.62
C GLU A 55 1.47 4.53 -13.37
N ALA A 56 2.33 3.66 -13.92
CA ALA A 56 1.93 2.47 -14.66
C ALA A 56 1.22 1.42 -13.77
N VAL A 57 1.43 1.47 -12.46
CA VAL A 57 0.77 0.56 -11.51
C VAL A 57 -0.71 0.89 -11.44
N ILE A 58 -1.54 -0.13 -11.61
CA ILE A 58 -3.01 -0.03 -11.56
C ILE A 58 -3.53 -0.57 -10.23
N MET A 59 -2.90 -1.63 -9.72
CA MET A 59 -3.40 -2.33 -8.54
C MET A 59 -2.24 -2.96 -7.76
N VAL A 60 -2.36 -2.94 -6.43
CA VAL A 60 -1.41 -3.55 -5.52
C VAL A 60 -2.18 -4.44 -4.55
N GLU A 61 -1.81 -5.71 -4.52
CA GLU A 61 -2.25 -6.64 -3.50
C GLU A 61 -1.37 -6.52 -2.27
N VAL A 62 -2.01 -6.57 -1.10
CA VAL A 62 -1.32 -6.57 0.18
C VAL A 62 -1.89 -7.62 1.11
N ALA A 63 -1.03 -8.11 1.99
CA ALA A 63 -1.40 -9.08 3.02
C ALA A 63 -0.58 -8.86 4.31
N PRO A 64 -1.06 -9.31 5.47
CA PRO A 64 -0.28 -9.28 6.70
C PRO A 64 0.99 -10.10 6.62
N LYS A 65 2.07 -9.59 7.21
CA LYS A 65 3.39 -10.23 7.20
C LYS A 65 3.46 -11.46 8.11
N SER A 66 2.60 -11.55 9.12
CA SER A 66 2.54 -12.66 10.07
C SER A 66 1.09 -13.02 10.37
N ALA A 67 0.84 -14.29 10.69
CA ALA A 67 -0.45 -14.77 11.19
C ALA A 67 -0.86 -14.09 12.51
N GLU A 68 0.11 -13.67 13.33
CA GLU A 68 -0.20 -12.92 14.57
C GLU A 68 -0.81 -11.53 14.28
N ILE A 69 -0.40 -10.90 13.17
CA ILE A 69 -0.97 -9.64 12.68
C ILE A 69 -2.28 -9.92 11.93
N ALA A 70 -2.45 -11.15 11.44
CA ALA A 70 -3.71 -11.58 10.87
C ALA A 70 -4.80 -11.63 11.94
N ASP A 71 -4.49 -12.18 13.11
CA ASP A 71 -5.49 -12.38 14.16
C ASP A 71 -5.98 -11.07 14.81
N THR A 72 -5.23 -9.96 14.68
CA THR A 72 -5.63 -8.64 15.19
C THR A 72 -6.58 -7.88 14.24
N VAL A 73 -6.76 -8.36 13.00
CA VAL A 73 -7.68 -7.77 12.02
C VAL A 73 -8.72 -8.83 11.61
N PRO A 74 -10.01 -8.68 11.97
CA PRO A 74 -11.01 -9.76 11.92
C PRO A 74 -11.49 -10.17 10.51
N THR A 75 -10.69 -9.92 9.46
CA THR A 75 -10.98 -10.33 8.09
C THR A 75 -10.28 -11.65 7.77
N ILE A 76 -11.00 -12.76 7.81
CA ILE A 76 -10.50 -14.07 7.33
C ILE A 76 -10.17 -13.97 5.83
N GLY A 77 -8.95 -14.37 5.43
CA GLY A 77 -8.49 -14.33 4.02
C GLY A 77 -7.91 -12.98 3.59
N GLN A 78 -6.86 -12.53 4.27
CA GLN A 78 -6.35 -11.14 4.28
C GLN A 78 -5.52 -10.75 3.06
N VAL A 79 -6.07 -11.00 1.89
CA VAL A 79 -5.54 -10.46 0.65
C VAL A 79 -6.45 -9.31 0.25
N VAL A 80 -5.93 -8.09 0.30
CA VAL A 80 -6.69 -6.89 0.00
C VAL A 80 -6.07 -6.17 -1.20
N LEU A 81 -6.91 -5.71 -2.11
CA LEU A 81 -6.50 -4.83 -3.20
C LEU A 81 -6.54 -3.38 -2.71
N LYS A 82 -5.41 -2.69 -2.77
CA LYS A 82 -5.33 -1.29 -2.35
C LYS A 82 -5.75 -0.36 -3.48
N ARG A 83 -6.67 0.56 -3.15
CA ARG A 83 -7.01 1.69 -4.01
C ARG A 83 -5.80 2.62 -4.09
N LEU A 84 -5.34 2.88 -5.31
CA LEU A 84 -4.32 3.88 -5.58
C LEU A 84 -4.98 5.26 -5.67
N ILE A 85 -4.31 6.26 -5.11
CA ILE A 85 -4.81 7.63 -4.98
C ILE A 85 -3.79 8.63 -5.52
N SER A 86 -4.28 9.82 -5.88
CA SER A 86 -3.43 10.92 -6.36
C SER A 86 -2.75 11.65 -5.20
N ALA A 87 -1.83 12.56 -5.52
CA ALA A 87 -1.17 13.39 -4.51
C ALA A 87 -2.17 14.33 -3.81
N GLU A 88 -3.14 14.88 -4.54
CA GLU A 88 -4.19 15.74 -4.01
C GLU A 88 -5.04 14.99 -2.98
N GLN A 89 -5.43 13.76 -3.29
CA GLN A 89 -6.16 12.89 -2.36
C GLN A 89 -5.32 12.52 -1.13
N VAL A 90 -4.00 12.34 -1.29
CA VAL A 90 -3.11 12.17 -0.14
C VAL A 90 -3.13 13.42 0.75
N LEU A 91 -3.06 14.62 0.18
CA LEU A 91 -3.11 15.87 0.94
C LEU A 91 -4.44 16.01 1.69
N GLU A 92 -5.56 15.68 1.04
CA GLU A 92 -6.88 15.66 1.68
C GLU A 92 -6.91 14.70 2.87
N ILE A 93 -6.40 13.47 2.72
CA ILE A 93 -6.33 12.50 3.82
C ILE A 93 -5.44 13.02 4.96
N LEU A 94 -4.26 13.56 4.64
CA LEU A 94 -3.33 14.08 5.64
C LEU A 94 -3.90 15.28 6.41
N GLN A 95 -4.70 16.13 5.76
CA GLN A 95 -5.37 17.26 6.41
C GLN A 95 -6.48 16.83 7.37
N ASN A 96 -7.11 15.68 7.11
CA ASN A 96 -8.22 15.16 7.91
C ASN A 96 -7.81 14.01 8.85
N ALA A 97 -6.53 13.63 8.87
CA ALA A 97 -6.02 12.56 9.72
C ALA A 97 -6.03 12.99 11.20
N GLU A 98 -6.36 12.05 12.08
CA GLU A 98 -6.33 12.26 13.54
C GLU A 98 -4.91 12.62 14.01
N GLU A 99 -3.93 11.85 13.55
CA GLU A 99 -2.52 12.11 13.83
C GLU A 99 -1.67 11.78 12.60
N VAL A 100 -0.67 12.64 12.33
CA VAL A 100 0.33 12.43 11.28
C VAL A 100 1.66 12.04 11.92
N LEU A 101 2.18 10.89 11.50
CA LEU A 101 3.41 10.29 11.99
C LEU A 101 4.58 10.55 11.03
N ARG A 102 5.78 10.71 11.57
CA ARG A 102 7.03 10.84 10.81
C ARG A 102 8.08 9.87 11.36
N LYS A 103 8.87 9.26 10.46
CA LYS A 103 9.93 8.30 10.82
C LYS A 103 11.28 8.73 10.26
#